data_AF-A0A117M7L0-F1
#
_entry.id   AF-A0A117M7L0-F1
#
_cell.length_a   1.000
_cell.length_b   1.000
_cell.length_c   1.000
_cell.angle_alpha   90.00
_cell.angle_beta   90.00
_cell.angle_gamma   90.00
#
_symmetry.space_group_name_H-M   'P 1'
#
loop_
_entity.id
_entity.type
_entity.pdbx_description
1 polymer ?
#
loop_
_entity_poly.entity_id
_entity_poly.type
_entity_poly.pdbx_seq_one_letter_code
_entity_poly.pdbx_strand_id
1 'polypeptide(L)'
;MNREILVIAIGIALGMLFFHRTGLSPGGIISPGILALHMNTFHAFAWTLAFSLFIFFLLEIAVRIFGLYGRQRTALSLLLAALTALLALGRLPLDPLWLGWVVPGLVASDIQRQGLLPTVSALLSLAGVTFLAGGLLP
;
A
#
# COMPACT_ATOMS: atom_id res chain seq x y z
N MET A 1 -2.51 14.02 15.78
CA MET A 1 -1.17 14.39 15.29
C MET A 1 -0.04 13.54 15.86
N ASN A 2 0.35 13.62 17.14
CA ASN A 2 1.49 12.84 17.65
C ASN A 2 1.26 11.31 17.61
N ARG A 3 0.05 10.86 17.92
CA ARG A 3 -0.32 9.43 17.91
C ARG A 3 -0.31 8.81 16.51
N GLU A 4 -0.76 9.54 15.49
CA GLU A 4 -0.79 9.05 14.10
C GLU A 4 0.62 8.83 13.56
N ILE A 5 1.52 9.78 13.83
CA ILE A 5 2.93 9.69 13.44
C ILE A 5 3.60 8.49 14.12
N LEU A 6 3.32 8.26 15.42
CA LEU A 6 3.83 7.09 16.15
C LEU A 6 3.33 5.78 15.56
N VAL A 7 2.04 5.67 15.23
CA VAL A 7 1.49 4.45 14.61
C VAL A 7 2.11 4.19 13.24
N ILE A 8 2.30 5.23 12.42
CA ILE A 8 2.98 5.10 11.12
C ILE A 8 4.44 4.69 11.32
N ALA A 9 5.15 5.29 12.28
CA ALA A 9 6.54 4.95 12.58
C ALA A 9 6.69 3.49 13.04
N ILE A 10 5.77 3.00 13.88
CA ILE A 10 5.74 1.60 14.30
C ILE A 10 5.43 0.70 13.11
N GLY A 11 4.49 1.06 12.24
CA GLY A 11 4.18 0.32 11.02
C GLY A 11 5.38 0.21 10.08
N ILE A 12 6.13 1.29 9.92
CA ILE A 12 7.38 1.34 9.16
C ILE A 12 8.43 0.42 9.80
N ALA A 13 8.64 0.52 11.12
CA ALA A 13 9.63 -0.29 11.83
C ALA A 13 9.31 -1.79 11.76
N LEU A 14 8.05 -2.17 11.97
CA LEU A 14 7.57 -3.54 11.82
C LEU A 14 7.66 -4.01 10.36
N GLY A 15 7.33 -3.14 9.41
CA GLY A 15 7.50 -3.36 7.96
C GLY A 15 8.93 -3.72 7.60
N MET A 16 9.89 -2.92 8.08
CA MET A 16 11.31 -3.18 7.87
C MET A 16 11.77 -4.47 8.53
N LEU A 17 11.36 -4.75 9.77
CA LEU A 17 11.72 -5.97 10.47
C LEU A 17 11.17 -7.20 9.75
N PHE A 18 9.91 -7.16 9.30
CA PHE A 18 9.28 -8.24 8.57
C PHE A 18 9.96 -8.47 7.21
N PHE A 19 10.23 -7.40 6.48
CA PHE A 19 10.95 -7.48 5.20
C PHE A 19 12.34 -8.09 5.38
N HIS A 20 13.07 -7.70 6.43
CA HIS A 20 14.39 -8.26 6.72
C HIS A 20 14.36 -9.76 7.04
N ARG A 21 13.28 -10.25 7.67
CA ARG A 21 13.14 -11.66 8.08
C ARG A 21 12.58 -12.57 7.01
N THR A 22 11.62 -12.08 6.21
CA THR A 22 10.88 -12.89 5.23
C THR A 22 11.24 -12.59 3.78
N GLY A 23 11.84 -11.42 3.51
CA GLY A 23 12.06 -10.91 2.16
C GLY A 23 10.80 -10.39 1.46
N LEU A 24 9.62 -10.48 2.09
CA LEU A 24 8.34 -10.06 1.54
C LEU A 24 8.03 -8.61 1.88
N SER A 25 7.59 -7.85 0.88
CA SER A 25 7.21 -6.45 1.06
C SER A 25 5.69 -6.32 1.32
N PRO A 26 5.23 -5.63 2.37
CA PRO A 26 3.81 -5.54 2.72
C PRO A 26 3.05 -4.50 1.87
N GLY A 27 3.36 -4.38 0.58
CA GLY A 27 2.74 -3.38 -0.29
C GLY A 27 3.30 -1.97 -0.11
N GLY A 28 4.60 -1.86 0.21
CA GLY A 28 5.29 -0.65 0.59
C GLY A 28 5.53 -0.53 2.09
N ILE A 29 6.68 0.01 2.50
CA ILE A 29 7.09 0.10 3.90
C ILE A 29 6.11 0.94 4.75
N ILE A 30 5.47 1.94 4.13
CA ILE A 30 4.56 2.88 4.82
C ILE A 30 3.11 2.35 4.86
N SER A 31 2.74 1.51 3.90
CA SER A 31 1.37 1.02 3.70
C SER A 31 0.74 0.36 4.93
N PRO A 32 1.38 -0.57 5.67
CA PRO A 32 0.75 -1.17 6.84
C PRO A 32 0.44 -0.15 7.95
N GLY A 33 1.27 0.89 8.11
CA GLY A 33 1.03 1.94 9.09
C GLY A 33 -0.17 2.82 8.75
N ILE A 34 -0.31 3.19 7.47
CA ILE A 34 -1.47 3.97 6.99
C ILE A 34 -2.75 3.13 7.08
N LEU A 35 -2.66 1.85 6.74
CA LEU A 35 -3.79 0.93 6.79
C LEU A 35 -4.23 0.66 8.23
N ALA A 36 -3.29 0.56 9.17
CA ALA A 36 -3.61 0.45 10.59
C ALA A 36 -4.42 1.65 11.11
N LEU A 37 -4.14 2.87 10.65
CA LEU A 37 -4.91 4.06 11.03
C LEU A 37 -6.37 4.02 10.52
N HIS A 38 -6.62 3.32 9.41
CA HIS A 38 -7.92 3.25 8.75
C HIS A 38 -8.57 1.86 8.86
N MET A 39 -8.08 1.01 9.76
CA MET A 39 -8.62 -0.36 9.98
C MET A 39 -10.11 -0.37 10.34
N ASN A 40 -10.63 0.70 10.95
CA ASN A 40 -12.04 0.81 11.30
C ASN A 40 -12.97 1.03 10.09
N THR A 41 -12.44 1.46 8.94
CA THR A 41 -13.25 1.71 7.73
C THR A 41 -13.02 0.62 6.70
N PHE A 42 -13.77 -0.49 6.83
CA PHE A 42 -13.72 -1.62 5.89
C PHE A 42 -13.88 -1.20 4.42
N HIS A 43 -14.71 -0.18 4.16
CA HIS A 43 -14.90 0.37 2.81
C HIS A 43 -13.61 0.95 2.21
N ALA A 44 -12.80 1.68 3.00
CA ALA A 44 -11.56 2.26 2.51
C ALA A 44 -10.53 1.18 2.17
N PHE A 45 -10.47 0.12 2.97
CA PHE A 45 -9.61 -1.03 2.69
C PHE A 45 -10.01 -1.77 1.40
N ALA A 46 -11.30 -2.07 1.24
CA ALA A 46 -11.79 -2.74 0.04
C ALA A 46 -11.51 -1.91 -1.22
N TRP A 47 -11.72 -0.58 -1.15
CA TRP A 47 -11.43 0.33 -2.25
C TRP A 47 -9.93 0.39 -2.59
N THR A 48 -9.06 0.49 -1.60
CA THR A 48 -7.61 0.53 -1.85
C THR A 48 -7.08 -0.76 -2.44
N LEU A 49 -7.57 -1.93 -1.99
CA LEU A 49 -7.24 -3.20 -2.62
C LEU A 49 -7.76 -3.27 -4.06
N ALA A 50 -9.03 -2.94 -4.30
CA ALA A 50 -9.61 -2.95 -5.63
C ALA A 50 -8.84 -2.01 -6.59
N PHE A 51 -8.51 -0.81 -6.12
CA PHE A 51 -7.74 0.16 -6.89
C PHE A 51 -6.30 -0.33 -7.13
N SER A 52 -5.65 -0.94 -6.13
CA SER A 52 -4.32 -1.54 -6.30
C SER A 52 -4.31 -2.67 -7.34
N LEU A 53 -5.37 -3.48 -7.40
CA LEU A 53 -5.51 -4.52 -8.43
C LEU A 53 -5.65 -3.88 -9.82
N PHE A 54 -6.44 -2.81 -9.94
CA PHE A 54 -6.57 -2.08 -11.20
C PHE A 54 -5.23 -1.52 -11.69
N ILE A 55 -4.46 -0.87 -10.79
CA ILE A 55 -3.12 -0.38 -11.12
C ILE A 55 -2.16 -1.53 -11.45
N PHE A 56 -2.26 -2.66 -10.75
CA PHE A 56 -1.47 -3.84 -11.04
C PHE A 56 -1.71 -4.35 -12.47
N PHE A 57 -2.95 -4.42 -12.93
CA PHE A 57 -3.24 -4.83 -14.32
C PHE A 57 -2.62 -3.87 -15.35
N LEU A 58 -2.73 -2.56 -15.15
CA LEU A 58 -2.07 -1.58 -16.03
C LEU A 58 -0.55 -1.71 -15.99
N LEU A 59 0.01 -1.90 -14.80
CA LEU A 59 1.45 -2.06 -14.61
C LEU A 59 1.97 -3.33 -15.27
N GLU A 60 1.24 -4.44 -15.19
CA GLU A 60 1.61 -5.71 -15.83
C GLU A 60 1.69 -5.56 -17.35
N ILE A 61 0.74 -4.84 -17.96
CA ILE A 61 0.78 -4.52 -19.39
C ILE A 61 2.01 -3.66 -19.70
N ALA A 62 2.25 -2.60 -18.92
CA ALA A 62 3.40 -1.72 -19.13
C ALA A 62 4.74 -2.44 -18.98
N VAL A 63 4.88 -3.32 -17.98
CA VAL A 63 6.10 -4.12 -17.75
C VAL A 63 6.35 -5.06 -18.93
N ARG A 64 5.30 -5.68 -19.50
CA ARG A 64 5.44 -6.55 -20.67
C ARG A 64 5.86 -5.79 -21.93
N ILE A 65 5.36 -4.57 -22.12
CA ILE A 65 5.69 -3.74 -23.29
C ILE A 65 7.09 -3.14 -23.18
N PHE A 66 7.43 -2.57 -22.02
CA PHE A 66 8.65 -1.77 -21.84
C PHE A 66 9.79 -2.53 -21.15
N GLY A 67 9.55 -3.73 -20.62
CA GLY A 67 10.57 -4.52 -19.92
C GLY A 67 11.11 -3.84 -18.67
N LEU A 68 10.22 -3.31 -17.82
CA LEU A 68 10.60 -2.47 -16.68
C LEU A 68 10.90 -3.30 -15.44
N TYR A 69 12.03 -3.01 -14.79
CA TYR A 69 12.47 -3.76 -13.60
C TYR A 69 12.88 -2.85 -12.44
N GLY A 70 12.91 -3.41 -11.23
CA GLY A 70 13.41 -2.75 -10.03
C GLY A 70 12.69 -1.44 -9.69
N ARG A 71 13.47 -0.35 -9.56
CA ARG A 71 12.97 0.99 -9.16
C ARG A 71 12.16 1.69 -10.24
N GLN A 72 12.36 1.36 -11.52
CA GLN A 72 11.58 1.97 -12.61
C GLN A 72 10.13 1.49 -12.57
N ARG A 73 9.93 0.19 -12.28
CA ARG A 73 8.59 -0.38 -12.11
C ARG A 73 7.85 0.27 -10.94
N THR A 74 8.49 0.44 -9.78
CA THR A 74 7.84 1.07 -8.62
C THR A 74 7.47 2.53 -8.93
N ALA A 75 8.36 3.29 -9.59
CA ALA A 75 8.06 4.65 -10.01
C ALA A 75 6.86 4.72 -10.96
N LEU A 76 6.79 3.82 -11.95
CA LEU A 76 5.67 3.78 -12.88
C LEU A 76 4.36 3.37 -12.22
N SER A 77 4.38 2.44 -11.27
CA SER A 77 3.18 2.09 -10.50
C SER A 77 2.59 3.30 -9.76
N LEU A 78 3.47 4.14 -9.18
CA LEU A 78 3.07 5.37 -8.48
C LEU A 78 2.56 6.41 -9.47
N LEU A 79 3.20 6.56 -10.63
CA LEU A 79 2.74 7.46 -11.68
C LEU A 79 1.37 7.05 -12.24
N LEU A 80 1.15 5.75 -12.47
CA LEU A 80 -0.14 5.22 -12.91
C LEU A 80 -1.22 5.45 -11.85
N ALA A 81 -0.92 5.20 -10.58
CA ALA A 81 -1.84 5.47 -9.48
C ALA A 81 -2.16 6.97 -9.36
N ALA A 82 -1.16 7.86 -9.52
CA ALA A 82 -1.38 9.30 -9.51
C ALA A 82 -2.22 9.77 -10.71
N LEU A 83 -1.93 9.27 -11.91
CA LEU A 83 -2.66 9.65 -13.14
C LEU A 83 -4.13 9.20 -13.07
N THR A 84 -4.37 7.98 -12.63
CA THR A 84 -5.73 7.44 -12.46
C THR A 84 -6.50 8.18 -11.37
N ALA A 85 -5.85 8.54 -10.25
CA ALA A 85 -6.46 9.36 -9.21
C ALA A 85 -6.81 10.78 -9.72
N LEU A 86 -5.95 11.39 -10.54
CA LEU A 86 -6.20 12.69 -11.15
C LEU A 86 -7.38 12.62 -12.14
N LEU A 87 -7.42 11.60 -12.99
CA LEU A 87 -8.51 11.36 -13.95
C LEU A 87 -9.83 11.04 -13.25
N ALA A 88 -9.78 10.45 -12.06
CA ALA A 88 -10.97 10.20 -11.24
C ALA A 88 -11.59 11.48 -10.65
N LEU A 89 -10.95 12.65 -10.82
CA LEU A 89 -11.56 14.00 -10.70
C LEU A 89 -12.45 14.18 -9.45
N GLY A 90 -11.96 13.76 -8.28
CA GLY A 90 -12.66 13.95 -7.00
C GLY A 90 -13.94 13.11 -6.80
N ARG A 91 -14.25 12.17 -7.70
CA ARG A 91 -15.40 11.24 -7.56
C ARG A 91 -15.12 10.04 -6.68
N LEU A 92 -13.85 9.81 -6.36
CA LEU A 92 -13.44 8.77 -5.42
C LEU A 92 -13.52 9.34 -3.99
N PRO A 93 -14.27 8.73 -3.07
CA PRO A 93 -14.35 9.13 -1.67
C PRO A 93 -13.06 8.71 -0.94
N LEU A 94 -11.93 9.29 -1.35
CA LEU A 94 -10.59 8.91 -0.91
C LEU A 94 -9.90 10.09 -0.22
N ASP A 95 -10.51 10.58 0.85
CA ASP A 95 -9.74 11.17 1.92
C ASP A 95 -9.11 10.02 2.72
N PRO A 96 -7.78 10.00 2.96
CA PRO A 96 -6.76 10.99 2.67
C PRO A 96 -5.88 10.65 1.43
N LEU A 97 -5.17 11.68 0.95
CA LEU A 97 -4.13 11.70 -0.10
C LEU A 97 -3.23 10.44 -0.18
N TRP A 98 -2.93 9.84 0.97
CA TRP A 98 -2.09 8.64 1.10
C TRP A 98 -2.79 7.34 0.67
N LEU A 99 -4.06 7.14 1.07
CA LEU A 99 -4.87 5.99 0.66
C LEU A 99 -5.39 6.14 -0.77
N GLY A 100 -5.54 7.38 -1.24
CA GLY A 100 -6.10 7.66 -2.56
C GLY A 100 -5.25 7.19 -3.74
N TRP A 101 -3.92 7.22 -3.60
CA TRP A 101 -3.04 6.85 -4.73
C TRP A 101 -1.68 6.26 -4.31
N VAL A 102 -1.07 6.73 -3.22
CA VAL A 102 0.29 6.27 -2.83
C VAL A 102 0.27 4.81 -2.40
N VAL A 103 -0.53 4.46 -1.39
CA VAL A 103 -0.67 3.08 -0.89
C VAL A 103 -1.07 2.11 -2.00
N PRO A 104 -2.14 2.34 -2.79
CA PRO A 104 -2.53 1.41 -3.85
C PRO A 104 -1.47 1.29 -4.94
N GLY A 105 -0.72 2.35 -5.27
CA GLY A 105 0.41 2.26 -6.20
C GLY A 105 1.56 1.39 -5.67
N LEU A 106 1.94 1.56 -4.40
CA LEU A 106 2.97 0.73 -3.74
C LEU A 106 2.53 -0.74 -3.65
N VAL A 107 1.29 -0.99 -3.23
CA VAL A 107 0.70 -2.33 -3.16
C VAL A 107 0.69 -2.97 -4.55
N ALA A 108 0.28 -2.25 -5.58
CA ALA A 108 0.26 -2.75 -6.96
C ALA A 108 1.65 -3.17 -7.44
N SER A 109 2.69 -2.37 -7.16
CA SER A 109 4.06 -2.75 -7.54
C SER A 109 4.56 -3.98 -6.81
N ASP A 110 4.17 -4.18 -5.55
CA ASP A 110 4.58 -5.37 -4.80
C ASP A 110 3.79 -6.59 -5.26
N ILE A 111 2.49 -6.47 -5.51
CA ILE A 111 1.68 -7.54 -6.13
C ILE A 111 2.33 -8.01 -7.44
N GLN A 112 2.79 -7.08 -8.28
CA GLN A 112 3.49 -7.41 -9.52
C GLN A 112 4.79 -8.17 -9.29
N ARG A 113 5.51 -7.85 -8.21
CA ARG A 113 6.83 -8.43 -7.90
C ARG A 113 6.76 -9.83 -7.32
N GLN A 114 5.92 -10.02 -6.30
CA GLN A 114 5.93 -11.20 -5.44
C GLN A 114 4.58 -11.94 -5.45
N GLY A 115 3.57 -11.40 -6.13
CA GLY A 115 2.24 -11.98 -6.23
C GLY A 115 1.24 -11.37 -5.24
N LEU A 116 -0.06 -11.58 -5.52
CA LEU A 116 -1.15 -11.02 -4.75
C LEU A 116 -1.23 -11.60 -3.33
N LEU A 117 -1.23 -12.93 -3.21
CA LEU A 117 -1.37 -13.63 -1.93
C LEU A 117 -0.31 -13.25 -0.88
N PRO A 118 1.00 -13.26 -1.18
CA PRO A 118 2.01 -12.87 -0.19
C PRO A 118 1.94 -11.39 0.16
N THR A 119 1.58 -10.52 -0.79
CA THR A 119 1.49 -9.07 -0.55
C THR A 119 0.30 -8.73 0.36
N VAL A 120 -0.88 -9.27 0.06
CA VAL A 120 -2.11 -9.00 0.83
C VAL A 120 -2.03 -9.64 2.21
N SER A 121 -1.49 -10.86 2.34
CA SER A 121 -1.33 -11.51 3.63
C SER A 121 -0.30 -10.80 4.53
N ALA A 122 0.84 -10.36 3.98
CA ALA A 122 1.81 -9.55 4.71
C ALA A 122 1.22 -8.20 5.12
N LEU A 123 0.55 -7.49 4.20
CA LEU A 123 -0.09 -6.21 4.47
C LEU A 123 -1.12 -6.32 5.59
N LEU A 124 -2.02 -7.31 5.54
CA LEU A 124 -3.04 -7.54 6.56
C LEU A 124 -2.44 -7.91 7.92
N SER A 125 -1.47 -8.82 7.93
CA SER A 125 -0.81 -9.26 9.16
C SER A 125 -0.12 -8.10 9.85
N LEU A 126 0.65 -7.31 9.09
CA LEU A 126 1.34 -6.15 9.65
C LEU A 126 0.37 -5.05 10.04
N ALA A 127 -0.62 -4.72 9.21
CA ALA A 127 -1.61 -3.72 9.57
C ALA A 127 -2.33 -4.10 10.88
N GLY A 128 -2.68 -5.37 11.07
CA GLY A 128 -3.29 -5.87 12.31
C GLY A 128 -2.39 -5.73 13.53
N VAL A 129 -1.13 -6.16 13.43
CA VAL A 129 -0.15 -6.01 14.52
C VAL A 129 0.10 -4.54 14.85
N THR A 130 0.20 -3.70 13.82
CA THR A 130 0.43 -2.25 13.98
C THR A 130 -0.78 -1.56 14.61
N PHE A 131 -2.00 -1.97 14.26
CA PHE A 131 -3.24 -1.47 14.86
C PHE A 131 -3.32 -1.82 16.35
N LEU A 132 -3.02 -3.08 16.71
CA LEU A 132 -2.99 -3.51 18.11
C LEU A 132 -1.90 -2.77 18.91
N ALA A 133 -0.70 -2.62 18.35
CA ALA A 133 0.37 -1.83 18.95
C ALA A 133 -0.03 -0.35 19.13
N GLY A 134 -0.74 0.21 18.14
CA GLY A 134 -1.31 1.55 18.20
C GLY A 134 -2.36 1.70 19.30
N GLY A 135 -3.19 0.69 19.52
CA GLY A 135 -4.20 0.65 20.58
C GLY A 135 -3.63 0.62 22.00
N LEU A 136 -2.41 0.10 22.16
CA LEU A 136 -1.70 0.06 23.45
C LEU A 136 -1.01 1.38 23.81
N LEU A 137 -0.89 2.31 22.87
CA LEU A 137 -0.33 3.64 23.12
C LEU A 137 -1.39 4.58 23.70
N PRO A 138 -1.07 5.29 24.80
CA PRO A 138 -1.98 6.25 25.43
C PRO A 138 -2.34 7.44 24.53
#